data_AF-A0A928P064-F1
#
_entry.id   AF-A0A928P064-F1
#
_cell.length_a   1.000
_cell.length_b   1.000
_cell.length_c   1.000
_cell.angle_alpha   90.00
_cell.angle_beta   90.00
_cell.angle_gamma   90.00
#
_symmetry.space_group_name_H-M   'P 1'
#
loop_
_entity.id
_entity.type
_entity.pdbx_description
1 polymer ?
#
loop_
_entity_poly.entity_id
_entity_poly.type
_entity_poly.pdbx_seq_one_letter_code
_entity_poly.pdbx_strand_id
1 'polypeptide(L)'
;MYMTALIGASLVTCAGGALGFAYAAHQKNELAVTEAFEELFDYLLLRLPSLLMLDELVGEFENPTLEKIGFLPILKDTKGGRTCNKRYFAAIELFSEDKGLYSVLQKAGRGLGGTEYDLQAASLRDARDCIKLLGDKRRAAFAAGEKCYRWLGVLMGAAVSILML
;
A
#
# COMPACT_ATOMS: atom_id res chain seq x y z
N MET A 1 20.32 -14.43 41.38
CA MET A 1 20.49 -13.26 40.47
C MET A 1 20.41 -13.61 38.98
N TYR A 2 20.74 -14.83 38.53
CA TYR A 2 20.64 -15.22 37.11
C TYR A 2 19.21 -15.32 36.56
N MET A 3 18.25 -15.76 37.38
CA MET A 3 16.88 -16.02 36.93
C MET A 3 16.13 -14.75 36.49
N THR A 4 16.34 -13.63 37.17
CA THR A 4 15.74 -12.33 36.81
C THR A 4 16.37 -11.72 35.55
N ALA A 5 17.67 -11.95 35.32
CA ALA A 5 18.37 -11.51 34.11
C ALA A 5 17.91 -12.29 32.87
N LEU A 6 17.72 -13.61 32.99
CA LEU A 6 17.17 -14.45 31.92
C LEU A 6 15.73 -14.08 31.57
N ILE A 7 14.88 -13.81 32.58
CA ILE A 7 13.50 -13.37 32.35
C ILE A 7 13.49 -12.00 31.65
N GLY A 8 14.31 -11.05 32.10
CA GLY A 8 14.45 -9.73 31.45
C GLY A 8 14.92 -9.84 30.00
N ALA A 9 15.93 -10.67 29.73
CA ALA A 9 16.43 -10.91 28.38
C ALA A 9 15.37 -11.56 27.47
N SER A 10 14.59 -12.52 28.00
CA SER A 10 13.51 -13.16 27.24
C SER A 10 12.38 -12.18 26.88
N LEU A 11 12.02 -11.28 27.80
CA LEU A 11 11.02 -10.23 27.58
C LEU A 11 11.44 -9.24 26.51
N VAL A 12 12.69 -8.75 26.57
CA VAL A 12 13.24 -7.85 25.55
C VAL A 12 13.30 -8.55 24.18
N THR A 13 13.65 -9.84 24.18
CA THR A 13 13.73 -10.64 22.96
C THR A 13 12.36 -10.81 22.30
N CYS A 14 11.35 -11.20 23.08
CA CYS A 14 9.98 -11.38 22.61
C CYS A 14 9.34 -10.05 22.17
N ALA A 15 9.56 -8.96 22.91
CA ALA A 15 9.04 -7.63 22.57
C ALA A 15 9.69 -7.10 21.26
N GLY A 16 11.01 -7.24 21.11
CA GLY A 16 11.72 -6.87 19.90
C GLY A 16 11.28 -7.70 18.68
N GLY A 17 11.07 -9.00 18.87
CA GLY A 17 10.52 -9.88 17.84
C GLY A 17 9.11 -9.47 17.41
N ALA A 18 8.21 -9.23 18.37
CA ALA A 18 6.84 -8.80 18.09
C ALA A 18 6.77 -7.47 17.33
N LEU A 19 7.58 -6.48 17.73
CA LEU A 19 7.69 -5.20 17.03
C LEU A 19 8.23 -5.36 15.61
N GLY A 20 9.20 -6.25 15.40
CA GLY A 20 9.72 -6.55 14.08
C GLY A 20 8.70 -7.22 13.18
N PHE A 21 7.93 -8.19 13.69
CA PHE A 21 6.84 -8.82 12.94
C PHE A 21 5.74 -7.83 12.59
N ALA A 22 5.34 -6.97 13.53
CA ALA A 22 4.33 -5.94 13.27
C ALA A 22 4.79 -4.96 12.19
N TYR A 23 6.04 -4.51 12.26
CA TYR A 23 6.61 -3.59 11.27
C TYR A 23 6.73 -4.23 9.88
N ALA A 24 7.22 -5.47 9.80
CA ALA A 24 7.31 -6.20 8.53
C ALA A 24 5.94 -6.46 7.91
N ALA A 25 4.94 -6.81 8.73
CA ALA A 25 3.56 -6.98 8.27
C ALA A 25 2.96 -5.66 7.78
N HIS A 26 3.26 -4.55 8.45
CA HIS A 26 2.82 -3.22 8.05
C HIS A 26 3.41 -2.82 6.69
N GLN A 27 4.73 -2.92 6.51
CA GLN A 27 5.37 -2.61 5.23
C GLN A 27 4.89 -3.52 4.09
N LYS A 28 4.65 -4.80 4.37
CA LYS A 28 4.09 -5.73 3.38
C LYS A 28 2.70 -5.31 2.92
N ASN A 29 1.86 -4.84 3.83
CA ASN A 29 0.53 -4.32 3.50
C ASN A 29 0.64 -3.02 2.69
N GLU A 30 1.51 -2.08 3.08
CA GLU A 30 1.73 -0.84 2.32
C GLU A 30 2.18 -1.13 0.88
N LEU A 31 3.09 -2.08 0.70
CA LEU A 31 3.55 -2.50 -0.63
C LEU A 31 2.39 -3.10 -1.43
N ALA A 32 1.64 -4.04 -0.86
CA ALA A 32 0.51 -4.69 -1.52
C ALA A 32 -0.56 -3.68 -1.96
N VAL A 33 -0.85 -2.65 -1.16
CA VAL A 33 -1.76 -1.56 -1.54
C VAL A 33 -1.20 -0.78 -2.72
N THR A 34 0.09 -0.48 -2.72
CA THR A 34 0.75 0.29 -3.79
C THR A 34 0.70 -0.47 -5.13
N GLU A 35 1.01 -1.76 -5.10
CA GLU A 35 0.98 -2.66 -6.26
C GLU A 35 -0.45 -2.82 -6.78
N ALA A 36 -1.44 -2.89 -5.89
CA ALA A 36 -2.84 -2.96 -6.28
C ALA A 36 -3.34 -1.67 -6.98
N PHE A 37 -2.83 -0.50 -6.59
CA PHE A 37 -3.10 0.74 -7.33
C PHE A 37 -2.35 0.83 -8.66
N GLU A 38 -1.13 0.29 -8.74
CA GLU A 38 -0.41 0.16 -10.02
C GLU A 38 -1.23 -0.69 -11.00
N GLU A 39 -1.76 -1.84 -10.54
CA GLU A 39 -2.62 -2.72 -11.33
C GLU A 39 -3.92 -2.03 -11.77
N LEU A 40 -4.56 -1.26 -10.87
CA LEU A 40 -5.75 -0.48 -11.22
C LEU A 40 -5.46 0.53 -12.34
N PHE A 41 -4.35 1.26 -12.25
CA PHE A 41 -4.00 2.25 -13.28
C PHE A 41 -3.58 1.60 -14.60
N ASP A 42 -2.85 0.49 -14.57
CA ASP A 42 -2.54 -0.28 -15.78
C ASP A 42 -3.82 -0.82 -16.44
N TYR A 43 -4.77 -1.32 -15.64
CA TYR A 43 -6.08 -1.75 -16.12
C TYR A 43 -6.85 -0.59 -16.78
N LEU A 44 -6.94 0.56 -16.10
CA LEU A 44 -7.63 1.73 -16.63
C LEU A 44 -6.97 2.22 -17.91
N LEU A 45 -5.64 2.30 -17.98
CA LEU A 45 -4.91 2.72 -19.18
C LEU A 45 -5.11 1.78 -20.37
N LEU A 46 -5.15 0.47 -20.13
CA LEU A 46 -5.38 -0.53 -21.18
C LEU A 46 -6.78 -0.41 -21.78
N ARG A 47 -7.77 -0.11 -20.93
CA ARG A 47 -9.18 -0.17 -21.29
C ARG A 47 -9.83 1.18 -21.59
N LEU A 48 -9.19 2.29 -21.21
CA LEU A 48 -9.62 3.67 -21.52
C LEU A 48 -9.99 3.89 -22.99
N PRO A 49 -9.22 3.37 -23.99
CA PRO A 49 -9.57 3.58 -25.40
C PRO A 49 -10.75 2.72 -25.89
N SER A 50 -11.16 1.69 -25.12
CA SER A 50 -12.13 0.68 -25.53
C SER A 50 -13.54 0.88 -24.96
N LEU A 51 -13.70 1.66 -23.89
CA LEU A 51 -14.96 1.78 -23.16
C LEU A 51 -15.37 3.25 -23.00
N LEU A 52 -16.65 3.53 -23.28
CA LEU A 52 -17.26 4.86 -23.25
C LEU A 52 -17.52 5.39 -21.83
N MET A 53 -17.53 4.52 -20.81
CA MET A 53 -17.95 4.84 -19.44
C MET A 53 -16.95 4.34 -18.40
N LEU A 54 -16.37 5.26 -17.63
CA LEU A 54 -15.44 4.97 -16.53
C LEU A 54 -16.08 4.10 -15.42
N ASP A 55 -17.40 4.20 -15.26
CA ASP A 55 -18.14 3.43 -14.25
C ASP A 55 -18.20 1.93 -14.55
N GLU A 56 -18.30 1.55 -15.83
CA GLU A 56 -18.29 0.13 -16.24
C GLU A 56 -16.90 -0.46 -16.06
N LEU A 57 -15.87 0.28 -16.47
CA LEU A 57 -14.46 -0.07 -16.28
C LEU A 57 -14.14 -0.41 -14.83
N VAL A 58 -14.52 0.49 -13.93
CA VAL A 58 -14.27 0.36 -12.50
C VAL A 58 -15.13 -0.73 -11.86
N GLY A 59 -16.34 -0.97 -12.38
CA GLY A 59 -17.23 -2.04 -11.94
C GLY A 59 -16.64 -3.43 -12.20
N GLU A 60 -15.99 -3.62 -13.34
CA GLU A 60 -15.37 -4.89 -13.76
C GLU A 60 -14.02 -5.18 -13.10
N PHE A 61 -13.36 -4.16 -12.53
CA PHE A 61 -12.06 -4.35 -11.91
C PHE A 61 -12.17 -5.06 -10.55
N GLU A 62 -11.41 -6.13 -10.36
CA GLU A 62 -11.34 -6.88 -9.11
C GLU A 62 -9.92 -6.91 -8.58
N ASN A 63 -9.73 -6.48 -7.33
CA ASN A 63 -8.47 -6.66 -6.63
C ASN A 63 -8.75 -6.90 -5.13
N PRO A 64 -8.33 -8.06 -4.56
CA PRO A 64 -8.66 -8.44 -3.20
C PRO A 64 -8.08 -7.48 -2.14
N THR A 65 -6.95 -6.84 -2.44
CA THR A 65 -6.33 -5.86 -1.53
C THR A 65 -7.17 -4.58 -1.48
N LEU A 66 -7.56 -4.04 -2.64
CA LEU A 66 -8.39 -2.83 -2.68
C LEU A 66 -9.83 -3.07 -2.20
N GLU A 67 -10.35 -4.29 -2.35
CA GLU A 67 -11.63 -4.70 -1.73
C GLU A 67 -11.52 -4.70 -0.19
N LYS A 68 -10.49 -5.36 0.36
CA LYS A 68 -10.31 -5.50 1.81
C LYS A 68 -10.12 -4.17 2.53
N ILE A 69 -9.41 -3.22 1.92
CA ILE A 69 -9.18 -1.89 2.50
C ILE A 69 -10.38 -0.94 2.33
N GLY A 70 -11.44 -1.36 1.64
CA GLY A 70 -12.66 -0.58 1.47
C GLY A 70 -12.62 0.43 0.32
N PHE A 71 -11.54 0.49 -0.47
CA PHE A 71 -11.43 1.39 -1.62
C PHE A 71 -12.41 1.01 -2.74
N LEU A 72 -12.38 -0.24 -3.21
CA LEU A 72 -13.28 -0.69 -4.29
C LEU A 72 -14.76 -0.67 -3.90
N PRO A 73 -15.17 -1.08 -2.68
CA PRO A 73 -16.56 -0.97 -2.26
C PRO A 73 -17.11 0.46 -2.35
N ILE A 74 -16.34 1.47 -1.89
CA ILE A 74 -16.75 2.88 -1.97
C ILE A 74 -16.77 3.34 -3.43
N LEU A 75 -15.77 2.92 -4.20
CA LEU A 75 -15.65 3.33 -5.59
C LEU A 75 -16.79 2.76 -6.45
N LYS A 76 -17.19 1.50 -6.23
CA LYS A 76 -18.27 0.80 -6.94
C LYS A 76 -19.68 1.12 -6.41
N ASP A 77 -19.80 1.83 -5.30
CA ASP A 77 -21.10 2.12 -4.70
C ASP A 77 -21.92 3.10 -5.55
N THR A 78 -22.82 2.57 -6.39
CA THR A 78 -23.72 3.38 -7.21
C THR A 78 -24.93 3.90 -6.43
N LYS A 79 -25.10 3.53 -5.15
CA LYS A 79 -26.24 3.93 -4.34
C LYS A 79 -26.05 5.36 -3.82
N GLY A 80 -26.56 6.33 -4.59
CA GLY A 80 -26.60 7.73 -4.16
C GLY A 80 -26.40 8.77 -5.25
N GLY A 81 -26.38 8.40 -6.53
CA GLY A 81 -26.30 9.34 -7.65
C GLY A 81 -24.98 10.14 -7.71
N ARG A 82 -23.94 9.71 -6.99
CA ARG A 82 -22.61 10.34 -7.06
C ARG A 82 -21.89 9.91 -8.34
N THR A 83 -21.31 10.89 -9.04
CA THR A 83 -20.42 10.63 -10.18
C THR A 83 -19.23 9.76 -9.76
N CYS A 84 -18.66 8.98 -10.69
CA CYS A 84 -17.47 8.16 -10.47
C CYS A 84 -16.34 8.95 -9.78
N ASN A 85 -16.10 10.17 -10.25
CA ASN A 85 -15.10 11.08 -9.69
C ASN A 85 -15.35 11.40 -8.20
N LYS A 86 -16.59 11.72 -7.80
CA LYS A 86 -16.92 11.96 -6.38
C LYS A 86 -16.72 10.73 -5.50
N ARG A 87 -17.00 9.53 -6.03
CA ARG A 87 -16.77 8.26 -5.33
C ARG A 87 -15.29 7.97 -5.18
N TYR A 88 -14.51 8.24 -6.22
CA TYR A 88 -13.05 8.15 -6.18
C TYR A 88 -12.47 9.06 -5.10
N PHE A 89 -12.84 10.34 -5.07
CA PHE A 89 -12.35 11.25 -4.03
C PHE A 89 -12.76 10.82 -2.62
N ALA A 90 -13.97 10.28 -2.44
CA ALA A 90 -14.38 9.72 -1.15
C ALA A 90 -13.57 8.47 -0.77
N ALA A 91 -13.21 7.63 -1.73
CA ALA A 91 -12.45 6.40 -1.50
C ALA A 91 -10.98 6.69 -1.14
N ILE A 92 -10.36 7.72 -1.74
CA ILE A 92 -8.97 8.06 -1.44
C ILE A 92 -8.78 8.71 -0.06
N GLU A 93 -9.83 9.27 0.55
CA GLU A 93 -9.77 9.83 1.93
C GLU A 93 -9.34 8.77 2.96
N LEU A 94 -9.55 7.48 2.68
CA LEU A 94 -9.04 6.36 3.48
C LEU A 94 -7.52 6.38 3.64
N PHE A 95 -6.80 7.04 2.72
CA PHE A 95 -5.34 7.11 2.71
C PHE A 95 -4.79 8.48 3.14
N SER A 96 -5.62 9.35 3.70
CA SER A 96 -5.22 10.72 4.09
C SER A 96 -4.02 10.77 5.05
N GLU A 97 -3.80 9.73 5.85
CA GLU A 97 -2.63 9.58 6.73
C GLU A 97 -1.33 9.29 5.95
N ASP A 98 -1.42 8.55 4.83
CA ASP A 98 -0.32 8.30 3.90
C ASP A 98 -0.23 9.44 2.88
N LYS A 99 0.32 10.57 3.31
CA LYS A 99 0.44 11.80 2.49
C LYS A 99 1.10 11.56 1.13
N GLY A 100 2.03 10.60 1.05
CA GLY A 100 2.71 10.24 -0.19
C GLY A 100 1.72 9.64 -1.18
N LEU A 101 1.08 8.54 -0.79
CA LEU A 101 0.10 7.85 -1.63
C LEU A 101 -1.12 8.73 -1.92
N TYR A 102 -1.67 9.40 -0.91
CA TYR A 102 -2.81 10.29 -1.07
C TYR A 102 -2.56 11.40 -2.10
N SER A 103 -1.37 12.03 -2.08
CA SER A 103 -1.05 13.09 -3.04
C SER A 103 -1.02 12.61 -4.50
N VAL A 104 -0.52 11.39 -4.72
CA VAL A 104 -0.47 10.77 -6.06
C VAL A 104 -1.89 10.39 -6.52
N LEU A 105 -2.66 9.74 -5.63
CA LEU A 105 -4.04 9.36 -5.90
C LEU A 105 -4.93 10.58 -6.16
N GLN A 106 -4.72 11.68 -5.42
CA GLN A 106 -5.47 12.92 -5.62
C GLN A 106 -5.19 13.54 -7.00
N LYS A 107 -3.93 13.53 -7.46
CA LYS A 107 -3.57 13.99 -8.80
C LYS A 107 -4.22 13.13 -9.89
N ALA A 108 -4.19 11.81 -9.74
CA ALA A 108 -4.84 10.88 -10.66
C ALA A 108 -6.36 11.15 -10.76
N GLY A 109 -7.02 11.36 -9.62
CA GLY A 109 -8.45 11.65 -9.54
C GLY A 109 -8.86 12.97 -10.22
N ARG A 110 -7.97 13.96 -10.28
CA ARG A 110 -8.22 15.21 -11.03
C ARG A 110 -8.17 15.00 -12.54
N GLY A 111 -7.39 14.02 -13.01
CA GLY A 111 -7.35 13.61 -14.42
C GLY A 111 -8.55 12.75 -14.81
N LEU A 112 -9.08 11.95 -13.88
CA LEU A 112 -10.24 11.09 -14.12
C LEU A 112 -11.53 11.91 -14.30
N GLY A 113 -12.13 11.87 -15.49
CA GLY A 113 -13.39 12.57 -15.79
C GLY A 113 -13.26 13.84 -16.64
N GLY A 114 -12.06 14.15 -17.14
CA GLY A 114 -11.88 15.15 -18.21
C GLY A 114 -12.55 14.73 -19.53
N THR A 115 -12.85 15.65 -20.43
CA THR A 115 -13.47 15.31 -21.73
C THR A 115 -12.46 14.85 -22.78
N GLU A 116 -11.17 15.12 -22.57
CA GLU A 116 -10.10 14.81 -23.51
C GLU A 116 -9.34 13.55 -23.13
N TYR A 117 -9.44 12.52 -23.98
CA TYR A 117 -8.80 11.22 -23.80
C TYR A 117 -7.29 11.33 -23.56
N ASP A 118 -6.57 12.10 -24.38
CA ASP A 118 -5.11 12.20 -24.30
C ASP A 118 -4.64 12.80 -22.96
N LEU A 119 -5.37 13.78 -22.44
CA LEU A 119 -5.09 14.38 -21.13
C LEU A 119 -5.41 13.41 -19.98
N GLN A 120 -6.50 12.64 -20.08
CA GLN A 120 -6.80 11.60 -19.08
C GLN A 120 -5.72 10.51 -19.07
N ALA A 121 -5.34 10.02 -20.25
CA ALA A 121 -4.33 8.98 -20.40
C ALA A 121 -2.95 9.45 -19.92
N ALA A 122 -2.56 10.70 -20.21
CA ALA A 122 -1.33 11.28 -19.71
C ALA A 122 -1.34 11.37 -18.17
N SER A 123 -2.41 11.89 -17.58
CA SER A 123 -2.54 12.00 -16.12
C SER A 123 -2.50 10.63 -15.41
N LEU A 124 -3.15 9.62 -16.01
CA LEU A 124 -3.10 8.24 -15.51
C LEU A 124 -1.70 7.63 -15.64
N ARG A 125 -0.99 7.86 -16.74
CA ARG A 125 0.41 7.41 -16.90
C ARG A 125 1.33 8.06 -15.88
N ASP A 126 1.22 9.38 -15.70
CA ASP A 126 2.02 10.11 -14.72
C ASP A 126 1.77 9.60 -13.30
N ALA A 127 0.50 9.35 -12.95
CA ALA A 127 0.13 8.78 -11.66
C ALA A 127 0.67 7.36 -11.50
N ARG A 128 0.55 6.52 -12.54
CA ARG A 128 1.08 5.16 -12.57
C ARG A 128 2.59 5.13 -12.37
N ASP A 129 3.33 5.97 -13.07
CA ASP A 129 4.79 6.05 -12.94
C ASP A 129 5.20 6.58 -11.55
N CYS A 130 4.43 7.52 -10.97
CA CYS A 130 4.64 7.97 -9.59
C CYS A 130 4.38 6.84 -8.58
N ILE A 131 3.30 6.06 -8.74
CA ILE A 131 2.99 4.91 -7.87
C ILE A 131 4.07 3.84 -8.01
N LYS A 132 4.51 3.55 -9.23
CA LYS A 132 5.58 2.59 -9.49
C LYS A 132 6.87 2.98 -8.79
N LEU A 133 7.26 4.26 -8.88
CA LEU A 133 8.42 4.79 -8.18
C LEU A 133 8.25 4.74 -6.65
N LEU A 134 7.04 4.97 -6.14
CA LEU A 134 6.71 4.80 -4.72
C LEU A 134 6.85 3.32 -4.31
N GLY A 135 6.35 2.40 -5.13
CA GLY A 135 6.45 0.96 -4.97
C GLY A 135 7.89 0.49 -4.95
N ASP A 136 8.73 0.93 -5.90
CA ASP A 136 10.15 0.61 -5.96
C ASP A 136 10.89 1.08 -4.70
N LYS A 137 10.60 2.30 -4.22
CA LYS A 137 11.15 2.81 -2.95
C LYS A 137 10.71 1.95 -1.77
N ARG A 138 9.44 1.54 -1.70
CA ARG A 138 8.90 0.67 -0.65
C ARG A 138 9.52 -0.73 -0.71
N ARG A 139 9.71 -1.32 -1.89
CA ARG A 139 10.42 -2.60 -2.08
C ARG A 139 11.87 -2.51 -1.61
N ALA A 140 12.57 -1.43 -1.97
CA ALA A 140 13.95 -1.22 -1.54
C ALA A 140 14.05 -1.04 -0.01
N ALA A 141 13.13 -0.29 0.60
CA ALA A 141 13.04 -0.13 2.04
C ALA A 141 12.71 -1.45 2.75
N PHE A 142 11.81 -2.25 2.19
CA PHE A 142 11.46 -3.58 2.71
C PHE A 142 12.65 -4.53 2.67
N ALA A 143 13.36 -4.62 1.54
CA ALA A 143 14.55 -5.46 1.42
C ALA A 143 15.70 -5.01 2.34
N ALA A 144 15.84 -3.72 2.61
CA ALA A 144 16.79 -3.19 3.59
C ALA A 144 16.36 -3.51 5.03
N GLY A 145 15.06 -3.35 5.33
CA GLY A 145 14.47 -3.68 6.63
C GLY A 145 14.60 -5.16 6.97
N GLU A 146 14.28 -6.06 6.03
CA GLU A 146 14.39 -7.50 6.20
C GLU A 146 15.82 -7.93 6.59
N LYS A 147 16.84 -7.36 5.93
CA LYS A 147 18.24 -7.58 6.30
C LYS A 147 18.53 -7.11 7.73
N CYS A 148 18.04 -5.92 8.11
CA CYS A 148 18.23 -5.36 9.45
C CYS A 148 17.61 -6.26 10.53
N TYR A 149 16.36 -6.69 10.35
CA TYR A 149 15.69 -7.61 11.29
C TYR A 149 16.37 -8.97 11.38
N ARG A 150 16.89 -9.49 10.27
CA ARG A 150 17.67 -10.74 10.28
C ARG A 150 18.96 -10.59 11.11
N TRP A 151 19.68 -9.49 10.95
CA TRP A 151 20.86 -9.19 11.76
C TRP A 151 20.53 -8.97 13.24
N LEU A 152 19.42 -8.30 13.54
CA LEU A 152 18.93 -8.12 14.90
C LEU A 152 18.61 -9.47 15.57
N GLY A 153 17.99 -10.39 14.84
CA GLY A 153 17.74 -11.75 15.31
C GLY A 153 19.02 -12.53 15.62
N VAL A 154 20.04 -12.41 14.75
CA VAL A 154 21.36 -13.03 14.97
C VAL A 154 22.06 -12.44 16.20
N LEU A 155 22.05 -11.10 16.36
CA LEU A 155 22.64 -10.43 17.50
C LEU A 155 21.93 -10.79 18.81
N MET A 156 20.60 -10.89 18.80
CA MET A 156 19.83 -11.32 19.97
C MET A 156 20.09 -12.78 20.32
N GLY A 157 20.16 -13.68 19.33
CA GLY A 157 20.54 -15.07 19.55
C GLY A 157 21.95 -15.22 20.13
N ALA A 158 22.91 -14.42 19.65
CA ALA A 158 24.26 -14.37 20.19
C ALA A 158 24.29 -13.84 21.64
N ALA A 159 23.55 -12.76 21.93
CA ALA A 159 23.46 -12.19 23.28
C ALA A 159 22.84 -13.15 24.30
N VAL A 160 21.77 -13.87 23.92
CA VAL A 160 21.17 -14.91 24.77
C VAL A 160 22.13 -16.08 24.98
N SER A 161 22.87 -16.49 23.96
CA SER A 161 23.86 -17.57 24.07
C SER A 161 25.01 -17.21 25.02
N ILE A 162 25.46 -15.94 25.00
CA ILE A 162 26.47 -15.43 25.95
C ILE A 162 25.93 -15.36 27.38
N LEU A 163 24.65 -15.02 27.56
CA LEU A 163 24.01 -14.96 28.89
C LEU A 163 23.68 -16.34 29.50
N MET A 164 23.63 -17.39 28.67
CA MET A 164 23.44 -18.78 29.12
C MET A 164 24.75 -19.55 29.35
N LEU A 165 25.89 -18.96 28.96
CA LEU A 165 27.25 -19.42 29.26
C LEU A 165 27.70 -18.88 30.63
#